data_AF-E9I3S2-F1
#
_entry.id   AF-E9I3S2-F1
#
_cell.length_a   1.000
_cell.length_b   1.000
_cell.length_c   1.000
_cell.angle_alpha   90.00
_cell.angle_beta   90.00
_cell.angle_gamma   90.00
#
_symmetry.space_group_name_H-M   'P 1'
#
loop_
_entity.id
_entity.type
_entity.pdbx_description
1 polymer ?
#
loop_
_entity_poly.entity_id
_entity_poly.type
_entity_poly.pdbx_seq_one_letter_code
_entity_poly.pdbx_strand_id
1 'polypeptide(L)'
;WATRVTDMRKERLVTFYSFTMQIAEKLKGLFVVFAGHFIRNAAQVIVDTNFTQKGSLPFNGPHAEGNTLMLLEYVLRCLYRVCLHDNENFINKERFETLMEPLVDQLDNQLGEEDIVNRRVKDLLVPLLAQMAVAASDDYLWKALHYQLLLKTRSNSPHVRLGSLSALSALVEKLGEDYLALLPEAIPFLAELLEDDVNEVEVAAQTTIANMENMLGEPLQKYF
;
A
#
# COMPACT_ATOMS: atom_id res chain seq x y z
N TRP A 1 -11.11 21.54 -10.25
CA TRP A 1 -11.62 22.66 -9.44
C TRP A 1 -11.57 22.33 -7.93
N ALA A 2 -11.90 21.11 -7.52
CA ALA A 2 -11.75 20.64 -6.13
C ALA A 2 -10.28 20.43 -5.66
N THR A 3 -9.33 20.26 -6.58
CA THR A 3 -7.92 19.95 -6.29
C THR A 3 -6.99 21.16 -6.10
N ARG A 4 -7.51 22.41 -6.10
CA ARG A 4 -6.69 23.62 -5.90
C ARG A 4 -6.70 24.01 -4.41
N VAL A 5 -5.58 24.38 -3.78
CA VAL A 5 -5.45 24.46 -2.31
C VAL A 5 -5.80 25.85 -1.73
N THR A 6 -6.83 25.93 -0.86
CA THR A 6 -6.98 26.83 0.32
C THR A 6 -7.78 26.05 1.39
N ASP A 7 -7.75 26.43 2.66
CA ASP A 7 -8.28 25.59 3.76
C ASP A 7 -9.75 25.15 3.62
N MET A 8 -10.67 26.02 3.15
CA MET A 8 -12.06 25.64 2.82
C MET A 8 -12.19 24.57 1.70
N ARG A 9 -11.09 24.23 1.03
CA ARG A 9 -11.03 23.23 -0.06
C ARG A 9 -10.59 21.85 0.42
N LYS A 10 -9.99 21.72 1.62
CA LYS A 10 -9.57 20.42 2.16
C LYS A 10 -10.77 19.54 2.54
N GLU A 11 -11.78 20.12 3.19
CA GLU A 11 -13.04 19.38 3.50
C GLU A 11 -13.74 18.88 2.22
N ARG A 12 -13.63 19.62 1.11
CA ARG A 12 -14.15 19.20 -0.19
C ARG A 12 -13.43 17.96 -0.73
N LEU A 13 -12.20 17.69 -0.32
CA LEU A 13 -11.49 16.47 -0.71
C LEU A 13 -12.16 15.24 -0.11
N VAL A 14 -12.64 15.30 1.13
CA VAL A 14 -13.37 14.18 1.76
C VAL A 14 -14.61 13.85 0.93
N THR A 15 -15.43 14.86 0.61
CA THR A 15 -16.62 14.68 -0.24
C THR A 15 -16.27 14.21 -1.64
N PHE A 16 -15.23 14.79 -2.25
CA PHE A 16 -14.76 14.41 -3.58
C PHE A 16 -14.36 12.93 -3.61
N TYR A 17 -13.47 12.48 -2.72
CA TYR A 17 -13.01 11.10 -2.70
C TYR A 17 -14.12 10.12 -2.27
N SER A 18 -15.02 10.53 -1.37
CA SER A 18 -16.20 9.74 -1.02
C SER A 18 -17.09 9.46 -2.25
N PHE A 19 -17.40 10.50 -3.03
CA PHE A 19 -18.20 10.38 -4.25
C PHE A 19 -17.45 9.62 -5.36
N THR A 20 -16.16 9.94 -5.55
CA THR A 20 -15.29 9.31 -6.54
C THR A 20 -15.16 7.80 -6.28
N MET A 21 -15.01 7.40 -5.01
CA MET A 21 -14.97 6.00 -4.60
C MET A 21 -16.28 5.27 -4.95
N GLN A 22 -17.43 5.88 -4.68
CA GLN A 22 -18.74 5.31 -5.03
C GLN A 22 -18.92 5.17 -6.55
N ILE A 23 -18.50 6.16 -7.34
CA ILE A 23 -18.53 6.07 -8.80
C ILE A 23 -17.60 4.95 -9.29
N ALA A 24 -16.37 4.88 -8.77
CA ALA A 24 -15.41 3.84 -9.15
C ALA A 24 -15.97 2.43 -8.93
N GLU A 25 -16.71 2.23 -7.83
CA GLU A 25 -17.37 0.95 -7.54
C GLU A 25 -18.50 0.61 -8.51
N LYS A 26 -19.27 1.60 -8.99
CA LYS A 26 -20.38 1.36 -9.92
C LYS A 26 -19.94 1.24 -11.38
N LEU A 27 -19.01 2.08 -11.82
CA LEU A 27 -18.57 2.16 -13.21
C LEU A 27 -17.39 1.22 -13.54
N LYS A 28 -16.63 0.77 -12.53
CA LYS A 28 -15.51 -0.18 -12.69
C LYS A 28 -14.52 0.28 -13.77
N GLY A 29 -14.27 -0.53 -14.80
CA GLY A 29 -13.33 -0.20 -15.89
C GLY A 29 -13.64 1.13 -16.59
N LEU A 30 -14.93 1.50 -16.74
CA LEU A 30 -15.32 2.77 -17.34
C LEU A 30 -14.88 3.98 -16.51
N PHE A 31 -14.62 3.80 -15.21
CA PHE A 31 -14.12 4.86 -14.36
C PHE A 31 -12.62 5.12 -14.53
N VAL A 32 -11.84 4.09 -14.89
CA VAL A 32 -10.38 4.14 -14.93
C VAL A 32 -9.86 5.24 -15.85
N VAL A 33 -10.54 5.49 -16.98
CA VAL A 33 -10.17 6.57 -17.92
C VAL A 33 -10.17 7.97 -17.29
N PHE A 34 -10.95 8.18 -16.23
CA PHE A 34 -11.01 9.45 -15.51
C PHE A 34 -9.96 9.56 -14.40
N ALA A 35 -9.34 8.45 -13.99
CA ALA A 35 -8.38 8.44 -12.90
C ALA A 35 -7.14 9.29 -13.18
N GLY A 36 -6.79 9.48 -14.47
CA GLY A 36 -5.70 10.35 -14.89
C GLY A 36 -5.87 11.80 -14.42
N HIS A 37 -7.10 12.26 -14.18
CA HIS A 37 -7.36 13.63 -13.73
C HIS A 37 -7.07 13.86 -12.25
N PHE A 38 -7.04 12.82 -11.42
CA PHE A 38 -6.86 12.96 -9.98
C PHE A 38 -5.69 12.19 -9.39
N ILE A 39 -5.01 11.30 -10.14
CA ILE A 39 -3.93 10.45 -9.62
C ILE A 39 -2.81 11.22 -8.92
N ARG A 40 -2.37 12.36 -9.48
CA ARG A 40 -1.37 13.22 -8.85
C ARG A 40 -1.87 13.87 -7.55
N ASN A 41 -3.16 14.21 -7.51
CA ASN A 41 -3.77 14.70 -6.28
C ASN A 41 -3.93 13.58 -5.25
N ALA A 42 -4.24 12.35 -5.66
CA ALA A 42 -4.32 11.20 -4.77
C ALA A 42 -2.98 10.92 -4.11
N ALA A 43 -1.89 10.93 -4.88
CA ALA A 43 -0.52 10.82 -4.35
C ALA A 43 -0.24 11.91 -3.30
N GLN A 44 -0.56 13.18 -3.61
CA GLN A 44 -0.38 14.28 -2.66
C GLN A 44 -1.22 14.12 -1.39
N VAL A 45 -2.48 13.67 -1.53
CA VAL A 45 -3.35 13.41 -0.38
C VAL A 45 -2.78 12.31 0.50
N ILE A 46 -2.29 11.21 -0.08
CA ILE A 46 -1.64 10.14 0.66
C ILE A 46 -0.47 10.69 1.47
N VAL A 47 0.42 11.46 0.84
CA VAL A 47 1.54 12.14 1.51
C VAL A 47 1.06 13.06 2.64
N ASP A 48 0.04 13.88 2.40
CA ASP A 48 -0.46 14.86 3.38
C ASP A 48 -1.20 14.20 4.56
N THR A 49 -1.71 12.98 4.37
CA THR A 49 -2.35 12.17 5.42
C THR A 49 -1.38 11.26 6.19
N ASN A 50 -0.09 11.23 5.83
CA ASN A 50 0.93 10.50 6.58
C ASN A 50 1.31 11.28 7.85
N PHE A 51 0.57 11.04 8.94
CA PHE A 51 0.78 11.76 10.20
C PHE A 51 2.19 11.53 10.78
N THR A 52 2.69 10.30 10.74
CA THR A 52 4.01 9.95 11.29
C THR A 52 5.13 10.75 10.62
N GLN A 53 5.09 10.91 9.31
CA GLN A 53 6.11 11.68 8.58
C GLN A 53 5.85 13.20 8.64
N LYS A 54 4.59 13.65 8.58
CA LYS A 54 4.24 15.08 8.55
C LYS A 54 4.27 15.74 9.93
N GLY A 55 4.11 14.97 11.01
CA GLY A 55 4.02 15.47 12.39
C GLY A 55 2.79 16.35 12.66
N SER A 56 1.86 16.46 11.71
CA SER A 56 0.66 17.30 11.80
C SER A 56 -0.45 16.76 10.90
N LEU A 57 -1.69 17.05 11.28
CA LEU A 57 -2.87 16.68 10.48
C LEU A 57 -3.14 17.72 9.40
N PRO A 58 -3.65 17.30 8.22
CA PRO A 58 -3.98 18.23 7.14
C PRO A 58 -5.21 19.11 7.47
N PHE A 59 -6.07 18.65 8.39
CA PHE A 59 -7.28 19.34 8.85
C PHE A 59 -7.07 20.00 10.22
N ASN A 60 -7.92 20.97 10.53
CA ASN A 60 -7.94 21.68 11.81
C ASN A 60 -9.24 21.41 12.58
N GLY A 61 -9.21 21.57 13.90
CA GLY A 61 -10.39 21.48 14.76
C GLY A 61 -10.66 20.07 15.32
N PRO A 62 -11.77 19.89 16.06
CA PRO A 62 -12.04 18.69 16.85
C PRO A 62 -12.25 17.42 16.02
N HIS A 63 -12.57 17.56 14.73
CA HIS A 63 -12.79 16.43 13.82
C HIS A 63 -11.61 16.19 12.85
N ALA A 64 -10.46 16.82 13.09
CA ALA A 64 -9.32 16.76 12.18
C ALA A 64 -8.82 15.33 11.94
N GLU A 65 -8.67 14.54 13.00
CA GLU A 65 -8.20 13.16 12.92
C GLU A 65 -9.20 12.28 12.14
N GLY A 66 -10.48 12.32 12.51
CA GLY A 66 -11.53 11.58 11.82
C GLY A 66 -11.64 11.93 10.34
N ASN A 67 -11.56 13.22 9.99
CA ASN A 67 -11.56 13.65 8.59
C ASN A 67 -10.32 13.17 7.82
N THR A 68 -9.16 13.12 8.48
CA THR A 68 -7.91 12.59 7.89
C THR A 68 -8.03 11.09 7.63
N LEU A 69 -8.55 10.33 8.60
CA LEU A 69 -8.79 8.90 8.50
C LEU A 69 -9.76 8.59 7.34
N MET A 70 -10.90 9.30 7.28
CA MET A 70 -11.88 9.12 6.22
C MET A 70 -11.30 9.45 4.84
N LEU A 71 -10.55 10.55 4.72
CA LEU A 71 -9.93 10.95 3.46
C LEU A 71 -8.95 9.87 2.97
N LEU A 72 -8.08 9.40 3.87
CA LEU A 72 -7.11 8.36 3.57
C LEU A 72 -7.80 7.06 3.15
N GLU A 73 -8.83 6.63 3.88
CA GLU A 73 -9.60 5.45 3.52
C GLU A 73 -10.24 5.57 2.13
N TYR A 74 -10.88 6.70 1.82
CA TYR A 74 -11.53 6.89 0.53
C TYR A 74 -10.53 6.92 -0.64
N VAL A 75 -9.36 7.56 -0.47
CA VAL A 75 -8.35 7.58 -1.54
C VAL A 75 -7.75 6.20 -1.77
N LEU A 76 -7.45 5.43 -0.71
CA LEU A 76 -6.91 4.07 -0.82
C LEU A 76 -7.92 3.14 -1.52
N ARG A 77 -9.19 3.17 -1.10
CA ARG A 77 -10.26 2.39 -1.74
C ARG A 77 -10.46 2.77 -3.20
N CYS A 78 -10.40 4.07 -3.51
CA CYS A 78 -10.53 4.55 -4.88
C CYS A 78 -9.38 4.04 -5.76
N LEU A 79 -8.13 4.18 -5.32
CA LEU A 79 -6.97 3.67 -6.04
C LEU A 79 -7.00 2.15 -6.20
N TYR A 80 -7.48 1.41 -5.18
CA TYR A 80 -7.64 -0.03 -5.30
C TYR A 80 -8.62 -0.40 -6.41
N ARG A 81 -9.76 0.30 -6.50
CA ARG A 81 -10.74 0.09 -7.60
C ARG A 81 -10.15 0.46 -8.96
N VAL A 82 -9.32 1.50 -9.03
CA VAL A 82 -8.60 1.85 -10.27
C VAL A 82 -7.66 0.72 -10.69
N CYS A 83 -6.82 0.22 -9.78
CA CYS A 83 -5.88 -0.88 -10.10
C CYS A 83 -6.60 -2.20 -10.39
N LEU A 84 -7.70 -2.50 -9.69
CA LEU A 84 -8.47 -3.74 -9.85
C LEU A 84 -9.18 -3.81 -11.20
N HIS A 85 -9.57 -2.67 -11.76
CA HIS A 85 -10.32 -2.59 -13.01
C HIS A 85 -9.50 -2.02 -14.16
N ASP A 86 -8.19 -1.91 -13.99
CA ASP A 86 -7.27 -1.52 -15.04
C ASP A 86 -7.12 -2.67 -16.05
N ASN A 87 -7.67 -2.47 -17.25
CA ASN A 87 -7.59 -3.42 -18.35
C ASN A 87 -6.73 -2.90 -19.52
N GLU A 88 -6.24 -1.66 -19.45
CA GLU A 88 -5.62 -0.96 -20.58
C GLU A 88 -4.27 -0.31 -20.20
N ASN A 89 -3.56 -0.89 -19.23
CA ASN A 89 -2.27 -0.38 -18.73
C ASN A 89 -2.37 1.10 -18.31
N PHE A 90 -3.44 1.42 -17.59
CA PHE A 90 -3.61 2.74 -17.00
C PHE A 90 -2.53 2.99 -15.94
N ILE A 91 -2.19 2.02 -15.08
CA ILE A 91 -1.06 2.08 -14.14
C ILE A 91 0.25 1.85 -14.89
N ASN A 92 0.58 2.81 -15.76
CA ASN A 92 1.86 2.85 -16.44
C ASN A 92 3.00 3.24 -15.48
N LYS A 93 4.24 3.17 -15.97
CA LYS A 93 5.46 3.53 -15.22
C LYS A 93 5.38 4.87 -14.49
N GLU A 94 5.00 5.96 -15.16
CA GLU A 94 4.94 7.30 -14.54
C GLU A 94 3.98 7.32 -13.34
N ARG A 95 2.80 6.71 -13.50
CA ARG A 95 1.76 6.69 -12.46
C ARG A 95 2.13 5.76 -11.32
N PHE A 96 2.75 4.63 -11.63
CA PHE A 96 3.28 3.72 -10.62
C PHE A 96 4.36 4.41 -9.77
N GLU A 97 5.37 5.02 -10.40
CA GLU A 97 6.43 5.76 -9.71
C GLU A 97 5.88 6.92 -8.88
N THR A 98 4.81 7.58 -9.35
CA THR A 98 4.12 8.65 -8.60
C THR A 98 3.42 8.14 -7.33
N LEU A 99 2.93 6.90 -7.33
CA LEU A 99 2.11 6.34 -6.25
C LEU A 99 2.88 5.44 -5.28
N MET A 100 3.91 4.74 -5.77
CA MET A 100 4.57 3.66 -5.04
C MET A 100 5.15 4.12 -3.71
N GLU A 101 6.01 5.13 -3.70
CA GLU A 101 6.65 5.61 -2.49
C GLU A 101 5.64 6.19 -1.49
N PRO A 102 4.69 7.09 -1.86
CA PRO A 102 3.64 7.54 -0.96
C PRO A 102 2.82 6.42 -0.32
N LEU A 103 2.51 5.35 -1.08
CA LEU A 103 1.73 4.22 -0.57
C LEU A 103 2.56 3.35 0.37
N VAL A 104 3.80 3.02 0.01
CA VAL A 104 4.69 2.23 0.88
C VAL A 104 4.94 2.97 2.20
N ASP A 105 5.11 4.28 2.17
CA ASP A 105 5.27 5.11 3.36
C ASP A 105 4.04 5.15 4.27
N GLN A 106 2.85 4.79 3.80
CA GLN A 106 1.69 4.62 4.67
C GLN A 106 1.83 3.45 5.64
N LEU A 107 2.76 2.51 5.42
CA LEU A 107 3.05 1.46 6.40
C LEU A 107 3.56 2.05 7.72
N ASP A 108 4.28 3.17 7.68
CA ASP A 108 4.77 3.87 8.87
C ASP A 108 3.69 4.73 9.55
N ASN A 109 2.54 4.94 8.90
CA ASN A 109 1.55 5.91 9.35
C ASN A 109 0.73 5.38 10.55
N GLN A 110 1.00 5.93 11.74
CA GLN A 110 0.37 5.59 13.01
C GLN A 110 -0.85 6.48 13.33
N LEU A 111 -1.53 6.98 12.29
CA LEU A 111 -2.75 7.78 12.46
C LEU A 111 -3.91 6.93 13.01
N GLY A 112 -4.43 7.31 14.18
CA GLY A 112 -5.55 6.66 14.87
C GLY A 112 -5.13 5.59 15.88
N GLU A 113 -6.11 4.96 16.51
CA GLU A 113 -5.89 3.84 17.44
C GLU A 113 -5.29 2.61 16.72
N GLU A 114 -4.60 1.74 17.48
CA GLU A 114 -3.87 0.58 16.95
C GLU A 114 -4.74 -0.33 16.06
N ASP A 115 -5.97 -0.64 16.48
CA ASP A 115 -6.93 -1.44 15.70
C ASP A 115 -7.34 -0.77 14.38
N ILE A 116 -7.33 0.56 14.32
CA ILE A 116 -7.62 1.33 13.11
C ILE A 116 -6.41 1.27 12.17
N VAL A 117 -5.20 1.43 12.71
CA VAL A 117 -3.95 1.31 11.94
C VAL A 117 -3.84 -0.09 11.34
N ASN A 118 -4.00 -1.12 12.16
CA ASN A 118 -3.89 -2.53 11.76
C ASN A 118 -4.90 -2.88 10.66
N ARG A 119 -6.18 -2.47 10.81
CA ARG A 119 -7.19 -2.68 9.75
C ARG A 119 -6.89 -1.89 8.49
N ARG A 120 -6.43 -0.65 8.59
CA ARG A 120 -6.06 0.16 7.42
C ARG A 120 -4.93 -0.51 6.63
N VAL A 121 -3.91 -1.01 7.31
CA VAL A 121 -2.79 -1.72 6.67
C VAL A 121 -3.28 -3.02 6.04
N LYS A 122 -3.95 -3.88 6.81
CA LYS A 122 -4.39 -5.21 6.38
C LYS A 122 -5.46 -5.19 5.29
N ASP A 123 -6.49 -4.37 5.46
CA ASP A 123 -7.70 -4.45 4.63
C ASP A 123 -7.67 -3.48 3.44
N LEU A 124 -6.82 -2.44 3.48
CA LEU A 124 -6.77 -1.41 2.45
C LEU A 124 -5.40 -1.34 1.76
N LEU A 125 -4.32 -1.17 2.54
CA LEU A 125 -3.01 -0.87 1.97
C LEU A 125 -2.34 -2.08 1.33
N VAL A 126 -2.29 -3.21 2.05
CA VAL A 126 -1.70 -4.47 1.56
C VAL A 126 -2.39 -4.94 0.25
N PRO A 127 -3.72 -5.03 0.16
CA PRO A 127 -4.41 -5.38 -1.08
C PRO A 127 -4.14 -4.38 -2.21
N LEU A 128 -4.03 -3.08 -1.90
CA LEU A 128 -3.73 -2.05 -2.88
C LEU A 128 -2.32 -2.20 -3.47
N LEU A 129 -1.30 -2.37 -2.64
CA LEU A 129 0.08 -2.53 -3.10
C LEU A 129 0.21 -3.77 -4.00
N ALA A 130 -0.37 -4.90 -3.59
CA ALA A 130 -0.35 -6.12 -4.39
C ALA A 130 -1.14 -5.98 -5.70
N GLN A 131 -2.32 -5.35 -5.67
CA GLN A 131 -3.12 -5.11 -6.88
C GLN A 131 -2.45 -4.10 -7.83
N MET A 132 -1.70 -3.14 -7.31
CA MET A 132 -0.94 -2.19 -8.11
C MET A 132 0.20 -2.88 -8.87
N ALA A 133 0.86 -3.88 -8.25
CA ALA A 133 1.83 -4.71 -8.94
C ALA A 133 1.20 -5.48 -10.11
N VAL A 134 0.04 -6.11 -9.90
CA VAL A 134 -0.71 -6.80 -10.97
C VAL A 134 -1.09 -5.84 -12.10
N ALA A 135 -1.59 -4.64 -11.76
CA ALA A 135 -1.99 -3.64 -12.76
C ALA A 135 -0.80 -3.13 -13.59
N ALA A 136 0.38 -2.99 -12.97
CA ALA A 136 1.58 -2.52 -13.65
C ALA A 136 2.16 -3.55 -14.64
N SER A 137 2.05 -4.85 -14.30
CA SER A 137 2.50 -5.97 -15.15
C SER A 137 3.93 -5.78 -15.72
N ASP A 138 4.86 -5.28 -14.90
CA ASP A 138 6.22 -4.92 -15.30
C ASP A 138 7.24 -5.27 -14.20
N ASP A 139 8.15 -6.20 -14.51
CA ASP A 139 9.18 -6.72 -13.60
C ASP A 139 10.07 -5.64 -12.98
N TYR A 140 10.38 -4.57 -13.73
CA TYR A 140 11.22 -3.48 -13.22
C TYR A 140 10.47 -2.71 -12.13
N LEU A 141 9.17 -2.47 -12.32
CA LEU A 141 8.31 -1.82 -11.33
C LEU A 141 8.07 -2.72 -10.12
N TRP A 142 7.94 -4.03 -10.33
CA TRP A 142 7.84 -5.01 -9.23
C TRP A 142 9.07 -5.00 -8.35
N LYS A 143 10.28 -5.03 -8.94
CA LYS A 143 11.55 -4.93 -8.20
C LYS A 143 11.63 -3.67 -7.35
N ALA A 144 11.24 -2.53 -7.92
CA ALA A 144 11.27 -1.25 -7.21
C ALA A 144 10.33 -1.26 -5.98
N LEU A 145 9.09 -1.72 -6.14
CA LEU A 145 8.13 -1.84 -5.03
C LEU A 145 8.59 -2.87 -3.99
N HIS A 146 9.01 -4.04 -4.45
CA HIS A 146 9.46 -5.14 -3.61
C HIS A 146 10.63 -4.73 -2.71
N TYR A 147 11.65 -4.10 -3.29
CA TYR A 147 12.78 -3.59 -2.51
C TYR A 147 12.38 -2.57 -1.45
N GLN A 148 11.46 -1.65 -1.77
CA GLN A 148 10.96 -0.69 -0.78
C GLN A 148 10.22 -1.38 0.37
N LEU A 149 9.47 -2.44 0.12
CA LEU A 149 8.82 -3.24 1.17
C LEU A 149 9.85 -4.00 2.02
N LEU A 150 10.90 -4.55 1.42
CA LEU A 150 12.00 -5.19 2.14
C LEU A 150 12.70 -4.19 3.07
N LEU A 151 12.94 -2.95 2.64
CA LEU A 151 13.51 -1.93 3.52
C LEU A 151 12.63 -1.65 4.75
N LYS A 152 11.30 -1.68 4.59
CA LYS A 152 10.36 -1.50 5.71
C LYS A 152 10.36 -2.66 6.71
N THR A 153 10.83 -3.86 6.33
CA THR A 153 10.99 -4.96 7.28
C THR A 153 12.11 -4.73 8.30
N ARG A 154 12.99 -3.73 8.08
CA ARG A 154 14.01 -3.30 9.06
C ARG A 154 13.58 -2.11 9.91
N SER A 155 12.30 -1.74 9.87
CA SER A 155 11.77 -0.66 10.70
C SER A 155 11.91 -0.98 12.18
N ASN A 156 12.17 0.03 13.00
CA ASN A 156 12.17 -0.12 14.47
C ASN A 156 10.78 -0.46 15.03
N SER A 157 9.72 -0.16 14.29
CA SER A 157 8.34 -0.45 14.70
C SER A 157 7.93 -1.88 14.28
N PRO A 158 7.58 -2.77 15.22
CA PRO A 158 7.11 -4.12 14.91
C PRO A 158 5.87 -4.11 14.01
N HIS A 159 4.95 -3.17 14.21
CA HIS A 159 3.75 -3.02 13.36
C HIS A 159 4.10 -2.78 11.88
N VAL A 160 5.15 -1.99 11.62
CA VAL A 160 5.61 -1.74 10.25
C VAL A 160 6.21 -3.01 9.65
N ARG A 161 7.01 -3.76 10.43
CA ARG A 161 7.59 -5.04 9.99
C ARG A 161 6.51 -6.06 9.65
N LEU A 162 5.49 -6.22 10.50
CA LEU A 162 4.34 -7.10 10.27
C LEU A 162 3.52 -6.68 9.03
N GLY A 163 3.26 -5.38 8.87
CA GLY A 163 2.58 -4.85 7.69
C GLY A 163 3.36 -5.10 6.39
N SER A 164 4.68 -4.98 6.46
CA SER A 164 5.58 -5.23 5.32
C SER A 164 5.62 -6.71 4.95
N LEU A 165 5.69 -7.61 5.94
CA LEU A 165 5.58 -9.06 5.72
C LEU A 165 4.23 -9.44 5.08
N SER A 166 3.14 -8.82 5.55
CA SER A 166 1.81 -9.01 4.96
C SER A 166 1.76 -8.54 3.50
N ALA A 167 2.40 -7.41 3.18
CA ALA A 167 2.51 -6.91 1.81
C ALA A 167 3.35 -7.83 0.90
N LEU A 168 4.47 -8.35 1.40
CA LEU A 168 5.31 -9.32 0.69
C LEU A 168 4.56 -10.63 0.42
N SER A 169 3.84 -11.16 1.42
CA SER A 169 2.98 -12.35 1.25
C SER A 169 1.92 -12.10 0.18
N ALA A 170 1.25 -10.94 0.20
CA ALA A 170 0.25 -10.58 -0.79
C ALA A 170 0.84 -10.42 -2.21
N LEU A 171 2.09 -9.96 -2.34
CA LEU A 171 2.79 -9.95 -3.64
C LEU A 171 3.03 -11.37 -4.15
N VAL A 172 3.47 -12.30 -3.30
CA VAL A 172 3.68 -13.70 -3.71
C VAL A 172 2.36 -14.33 -4.17
N GLU A 173 1.27 -14.10 -3.43
CA GLU A 173 -0.06 -14.58 -3.80
C GLU A 173 -0.54 -14.03 -5.16
N LYS A 174 -0.18 -12.79 -5.51
CA LYS A 174 -0.62 -12.13 -6.74
C LYS A 174 0.27 -12.40 -7.94
N LEU A 175 1.57 -12.50 -7.74
CA LEU A 175 2.55 -12.71 -8.81
C LEU A 175 2.82 -14.20 -9.07
N GLY A 176 2.58 -15.07 -8.08
CA GLY A 176 2.83 -16.51 -8.23
C GLY A 176 4.27 -16.82 -8.60
N GLU A 177 4.48 -17.63 -9.65
CA GLU A 177 5.81 -18.03 -10.12
C GLU A 177 6.68 -16.83 -10.56
N ASP A 178 6.07 -15.73 -11.02
CA ASP A 178 6.82 -14.54 -11.43
C ASP A 178 7.58 -13.90 -10.26
N TYR A 179 7.15 -14.16 -9.00
CA TYR A 179 7.86 -13.71 -7.81
C TYR A 179 9.24 -14.37 -7.63
N LEU A 180 9.51 -15.52 -8.25
CA LEU A 180 10.80 -16.22 -8.14
C LEU A 180 11.99 -15.34 -8.55
N ALA A 181 11.78 -14.39 -9.48
CA ALA A 181 12.80 -13.45 -9.90
C ALA A 181 13.17 -12.41 -8.82
N LEU A 182 12.30 -12.19 -7.83
CA LEU A 182 12.46 -11.24 -6.72
C LEU A 182 12.98 -11.93 -5.46
N LEU A 183 12.73 -13.24 -5.33
CA LEU A 183 13.04 -14.04 -4.16
C LEU A 183 14.50 -13.91 -3.68
N PRO A 184 15.56 -13.98 -4.54
CA PRO A 184 16.94 -13.92 -4.08
C PRO A 184 17.27 -12.66 -3.26
N GLU A 185 16.61 -11.54 -3.57
CA GLU A 185 16.80 -10.27 -2.86
C GLU A 185 16.08 -10.26 -1.50
N ALA A 186 14.98 -11.02 -1.37
CA ALA A 186 14.23 -11.12 -0.12
C ALA A 186 14.91 -11.99 0.95
N ILE A 187 15.73 -12.96 0.54
CA ILE A 187 16.28 -13.99 1.44
C ILE A 187 17.04 -13.39 2.64
N PRO A 188 17.98 -12.44 2.46
CA PRO A 188 18.70 -11.86 3.60
C PRO A 188 17.76 -11.15 4.59
N PHE A 189 16.72 -10.48 4.09
CA PHE A 189 15.75 -9.78 4.94
C PHE A 189 14.85 -10.74 5.70
N LEU A 190 14.42 -11.82 5.05
CA LEU A 190 13.63 -12.87 5.70
C LEU A 190 14.45 -13.61 6.76
N ALA A 191 15.75 -13.84 6.51
CA ALA A 191 16.66 -14.46 7.47
C ALA A 191 16.82 -13.59 8.73
N GLU A 192 17.00 -12.28 8.56
CA GLU A 192 17.05 -11.34 9.68
C GLU A 192 15.76 -11.36 10.52
N LEU A 193 14.59 -11.45 9.87
CA LEU A 193 13.29 -11.48 10.55
C LEU A 193 13.01 -12.81 11.28
N LEU A 194 13.65 -13.91 10.88
CA LEU A 194 13.59 -15.17 11.62
C LEU A 194 14.34 -15.09 12.96
N GLU A 195 15.20 -14.08 13.12
CA GLU A 195 15.93 -13.78 14.36
C GLU A 195 15.40 -12.50 15.04
N ASP A 196 14.16 -12.07 14.74
CA ASP A 196 13.58 -10.84 15.30
C ASP A 196 13.35 -10.97 16.82
N ASP A 197 13.71 -9.93 17.57
CA ASP A 197 13.52 -9.88 19.02
C ASP A 197 12.03 -9.91 19.44
N VAL A 198 11.11 -9.56 18.54
CA VAL A 198 9.67 -9.60 18.78
C VAL A 198 9.09 -10.90 18.23
N ASN A 199 8.64 -11.76 19.14
CA ASN A 199 8.10 -13.09 18.80
C ASN A 199 6.98 -13.06 17.75
N GLU A 200 6.09 -12.06 17.79
CA GLU A 200 5.01 -11.92 16.82
C GLU A 200 5.54 -11.70 15.39
N VAL A 201 6.65 -10.98 15.24
CA VAL A 201 7.31 -10.74 13.95
C VAL A 201 8.02 -12.00 13.48
N GLU A 202 8.74 -12.69 14.36
CA GLU A 202 9.38 -13.98 14.08
C GLU A 202 8.37 -15.01 13.55
N VAL A 203 7.25 -15.18 14.25
CA VAL A 203 6.16 -16.09 13.86
C VAL A 203 5.54 -15.68 12.53
N ALA A 204 5.36 -14.37 12.28
CA ALA A 204 4.86 -13.87 11.02
C ALA A 204 5.85 -14.13 9.87
N ALA A 205 7.15 -14.03 10.11
CA ALA A 205 8.19 -14.33 9.13
C ALA A 205 8.19 -15.83 8.76
N GLN A 206 8.15 -16.71 9.77
CA GLN A 206 8.02 -18.16 9.57
C GLN A 206 6.77 -18.51 8.75
N THR A 207 5.63 -17.91 9.11
CA THR A 207 4.35 -18.09 8.40
C THR A 207 4.43 -17.60 6.95
N THR A 208 5.07 -16.44 6.73
CA THR A 208 5.24 -15.86 5.40
C THR A 208 6.11 -16.77 4.52
N ILE A 209 7.23 -17.28 5.04
CA ILE A 209 8.09 -18.22 4.32
C ILE A 209 7.33 -19.50 3.97
N ALA A 210 6.61 -20.10 4.92
CA ALA A 210 5.80 -21.29 4.66
C ALA A 210 4.73 -21.05 3.59
N ASN A 211 4.08 -19.88 3.60
CA ASN A 211 3.11 -19.50 2.55
C ASN A 211 3.79 -19.34 1.19
N MET A 212 4.97 -18.73 1.14
CA MET A 212 5.76 -18.61 -0.08
C MET A 212 6.16 -19.98 -0.63
N GLU A 213 6.65 -20.89 0.21
CA GLU A 213 6.97 -22.28 -0.17
C GLU A 213 5.76 -23.00 -0.78
N ASN A 214 4.59 -22.89 -0.14
CA ASN A 214 3.36 -23.51 -0.61
C ASN A 214 2.89 -22.94 -1.95
N MET A 215 3.03 -21.63 -2.16
CA MET A 215 2.63 -20.95 -3.39
C MET A 215 3.58 -21.22 -4.55
N LEU A 216 4.89 -21.29 -4.27
CA LEU A 216 5.94 -21.47 -5.28
C LEU A 216 6.23 -22.95 -5.58
N GLY A 217 5.78 -23.87 -4.71
CA GLY A 217 5.97 -25.31 -4.88
C GLY A 217 7.41 -25.79 -4.70
N GLU A 218 8.30 -24.96 -4.13
CA GLU A 218 9.67 -25.33 -3.79
C GLU A 218 10.02 -25.04 -2.33
N PRO A 219 10.85 -25.89 -1.68
CA PRO A 219 11.34 -25.60 -0.35
C PRO A 219 12.33 -24.43 -0.41
N LEU A 220 12.00 -23.37 0.33
CA LEU A 220 12.81 -22.17 0.49
C LEU A 220 13.86 -22.36 1.59
N GLN A 221 13.69 -23.36 2.47
CA GLN A 221 14.66 -23.72 3.52
C GLN A 221 16.10 -23.93 3.01
N LYS A 222 16.29 -24.26 1.73
CA LYS A 222 17.64 -24.44 1.12
C LYS A 222 18.43 -23.13 0.98
N TYR A 223 17.78 -21.99 1.13
CA TYR A 223 18.37 -20.67 0.97
C TYR A 223 18.66 -19.93 2.28
N PHE A 224 18.21 -20.48 3.41
CA PHE A 224 18.44 -19.98 4.77
C PHE A 224 19.47 -20.87 5.47
#